data_AF-A0A132PTR5-F1
#
_entry.id   AF-A0A132PTR5-F1
#
_cell.length_a   1.000
_cell.length_b   1.000
_cell.length_c   1.000
_cell.angle_alpha   90.00
_cell.angle_beta   90.00
_cell.angle_gamma   90.00
#
_symmetry.space_group_name_H-M   'P 1'
#
loop_
_entity.id
_entity.type
_entity.pdbx_description
1 polymer ?
#
loop_
_entity_poly.entity_id
_entity_poly.type
_entity_poly.pdbx_seq_one_letter_code
_entity_poly.pdbx_strand_id
1 'polypeptide(L)'
;MPENVTAEQARQAALMTYIFNAGTGYGSSRGNANNDFAETPYSAAEVQRIKDRQEANSWSYDLLEHATGSFAATPNGMVMGVGGELIQQTVSAQAGTCVGDVFAVNMDHPPGGAAEELRKIIQTGTPAWQSDDGNVHRNVDLDLDRVLHHEERHSQQWAQKGFLKFVQEYFTPTGAEHNPFETNAGAGDGGYH
;
A
#
# COMPACT_ATOMS: atom_id res chain seq x y z
N MET A 1 4.27 -13.81 -0.16
CA MET A 1 3.41 -14.70 0.63
C MET A 1 3.29 -15.99 -0.15
N PRO A 2 3.18 -17.15 0.52
CA PRO A 2 2.85 -18.40 -0.16
C PRO A 2 1.53 -18.30 -0.94
N GLU A 3 1.33 -19.19 -1.91
CA GLU A 3 0.02 -19.36 -2.54
C GLU A 3 -0.99 -19.94 -1.53
N ASN A 4 -2.28 -19.64 -1.69
CA ASN A 4 -3.39 -20.12 -0.84
C ASN A 4 -3.30 -19.70 0.63
N VAL A 5 -2.75 -18.51 0.90
CA VAL A 5 -2.80 -17.87 2.22
C VAL A 5 -4.23 -17.40 2.48
N THR A 6 -4.78 -17.73 3.64
CA THR A 6 -6.11 -17.24 4.03
C THR A 6 -6.07 -15.77 4.42
N ALA A 7 -7.22 -15.10 4.38
CA ALA A 7 -7.39 -13.71 4.81
C ALA A 7 -6.79 -13.48 6.21
N GLU A 8 -7.08 -14.39 7.15
CA GLU A 8 -6.56 -14.32 8.51
C GLU A 8 -5.03 -14.46 8.57
N GLN A 9 -4.46 -15.38 7.79
CA GLN A 9 -3.02 -15.58 7.74
C GLN A 9 -2.31 -14.36 7.14
N ALA A 10 -2.88 -13.74 6.10
CA ALA A 10 -2.34 -12.52 5.51
C ALA A 10 -2.38 -11.36 6.51
N ARG A 11 -3.49 -11.19 7.23
CA ARG A 11 -3.66 -10.19 8.29
C ARG A 11 -2.62 -10.36 9.41
N GLN A 12 -2.46 -11.59 9.90
CA GLN A 12 -1.46 -11.91 10.92
C GLN A 12 -0.04 -11.66 10.40
N ALA A 13 0.27 -12.05 9.16
CA ALA A 13 1.60 -11.82 8.58
C ALA A 13 1.91 -10.32 8.46
N ALA A 14 0.94 -9.50 8.07
CA ALA A 14 1.06 -8.05 8.02
C ALA A 14 1.35 -7.46 9.42
N LEU A 15 0.59 -7.86 10.44
CA LEU A 15 0.79 -7.41 11.82
C LEU A 15 2.16 -7.86 12.36
N MET A 16 2.52 -9.12 12.14
CA MET A 16 3.81 -9.67 12.58
C MET A 16 5.00 -9.00 11.91
N THR A 17 4.85 -8.55 10.65
CA THR A 17 5.89 -7.81 9.94
C THR A 17 6.12 -6.44 10.56
N TYR A 18 5.06 -5.72 10.95
CA TYR A 18 5.20 -4.48 11.72
C TYR A 18 5.92 -4.73 13.06
N ILE A 19 5.51 -5.75 13.81
CA ILE A 19 6.12 -6.09 15.11
C ILE A 19 7.59 -6.49 14.95
N PHE A 20 7.93 -7.30 13.95
CA PHE A 20 9.30 -7.74 13.70
C PHE A 20 10.21 -6.58 13.30
N ASN A 21 9.69 -5.59 12.57
CA ASN A 21 10.41 -4.38 12.21
C ASN A 21 10.45 -3.33 13.33
N ALA A 22 9.81 -3.58 14.49
CA ALA A 22 9.84 -2.63 15.59
C ALA A 22 11.27 -2.37 16.06
N GLY A 23 11.70 -1.11 15.95
CA GLY A 23 13.04 -0.68 16.35
C GLY A 23 14.15 -0.93 15.33
N THR A 24 13.85 -1.36 14.11
CA THR A 24 14.86 -1.44 13.02
C THR A 24 15.18 -0.09 12.39
N GLY A 25 14.53 0.99 12.85
CA GLY A 25 14.80 2.35 12.41
C GLY A 25 14.16 2.67 11.07
N TYR A 26 12.87 2.40 10.93
CA TYR A 26 12.07 2.78 9.76
C TYR A 26 12.18 4.29 9.44
N GLY A 27 12.40 5.14 10.45
CA GLY A 27 12.82 6.54 10.29
C GLY A 27 14.28 6.77 9.91
N SER A 28 15.04 5.80 9.41
CA SER A 28 16.42 5.99 8.91
C SER A 28 16.57 5.59 7.45
N SER A 29 15.45 5.31 6.78
CA SER A 29 15.40 5.01 5.35
C SER A 29 15.81 6.19 4.48
N ARG A 30 16.11 5.88 3.22
CA ARG A 30 16.77 6.75 2.24
C ARG A 30 15.78 7.76 1.66
N GLY A 31 15.24 8.61 2.53
CA GLY A 31 14.15 9.53 2.19
C GLY A 31 13.59 10.31 3.38
N ASN A 32 14.02 10.02 4.62
CA ASN A 32 13.49 10.67 5.83
C ASN A 32 13.43 12.20 5.72
N ALA A 33 14.44 12.85 5.11
CA ALA A 33 14.44 14.31 4.95
C ALA A 33 13.21 14.88 4.21
N ASN A 34 12.52 14.06 3.41
CA ASN A 34 11.35 14.43 2.59
C ASN A 34 10.11 13.57 2.89
N ASN A 35 10.05 12.88 4.04
CA ASN A 35 8.80 12.25 4.44
C ASN A 35 7.79 13.35 4.81
N ASP A 36 6.61 13.28 4.20
CA ASP A 36 5.55 14.29 4.41
C ASP A 36 5.02 14.28 5.85
N PHE A 37 5.31 13.22 6.63
CA PHE A 37 4.92 13.06 8.03
C PHE A 37 5.97 12.36 8.89
N ALA A 38 5.92 12.65 10.19
CA ALA A 38 6.71 11.94 11.19
C ALA A 38 6.25 10.48 11.32
N GLU A 39 7.22 9.58 11.47
CA GLU A 39 6.97 8.17 11.77
C GLU A 39 6.18 8.03 13.08
N THR A 40 5.17 7.15 13.10
CA THR A 40 4.49 6.79 14.35
C THR A 40 5.39 5.90 15.20
N PRO A 41 5.72 6.28 16.45
CA PRO A 41 6.62 5.48 17.27
C PRO A 41 6.10 4.08 17.56
N TYR A 42 6.99 3.10 17.50
CA TYR A 42 6.70 1.72 17.89
C TYR A 42 6.22 1.65 19.34
N SER A 43 4.98 1.18 19.53
CA SER A 43 4.37 1.02 20.84
C SER A 43 3.28 -0.07 20.82
N ALA A 44 2.92 -0.57 22.00
CA ALA A 44 1.77 -1.48 22.14
C ALA A 44 0.45 -0.82 21.73
N ALA A 45 0.31 0.49 21.94
CA ALA A 45 -0.84 1.26 21.47
C ALA A 45 -0.92 1.25 19.94
N GLU A 46 0.22 1.37 19.26
CA GLU A 46 0.29 1.33 17.81
C GLU A 46 -0.01 -0.06 17.24
N VAL A 47 0.45 -1.12 17.90
CA VAL A 47 0.04 -2.50 17.57
C VAL A 47 -1.48 -2.65 17.66
N GLN A 48 -2.11 -2.10 18.70
CA GLN A 48 -3.56 -2.18 18.85
C GLN A 48 -4.28 -1.34 17.78
N ARG A 49 -3.79 -0.14 17.45
CA ARG A 49 -4.33 0.68 16.35
C ARG A 49 -4.31 -0.06 15.02
N ILE A 50 -3.21 -0.75 14.70
CA ILE A 50 -3.10 -1.56 13.48
C ILE A 50 -4.11 -2.70 13.51
N LYS A 51 -4.26 -3.42 14.62
CA LYS A 51 -5.28 -4.48 14.74
C LYS A 51 -6.70 -3.96 14.52
N ASP A 52 -7.03 -2.80 15.11
CA ASP A 52 -8.36 -2.19 14.96
C ASP A 52 -8.60 -1.76 13.51
N ARG A 53 -7.58 -1.21 12.83
CA ARG A 53 -7.61 -0.89 11.39
C ARG A 53 -7.84 -2.14 10.54
N GLN A 54 -7.06 -3.20 10.79
CA GLN A 54 -7.15 -4.47 10.08
C GLN A 54 -8.51 -5.15 10.26
N GLU A 55 -9.16 -5.00 11.42
CA GLU A 55 -10.51 -5.49 11.65
C GLU A 55 -11.54 -4.69 10.82
N ALA A 56 -11.45 -3.36 10.84
CA ALA A 56 -12.31 -2.49 10.04
C ALA A 56 -12.15 -2.71 8.52
N ASN A 57 -10.95 -3.10 8.10
CA ASN A 57 -10.59 -3.41 6.71
C ASN A 57 -10.55 -4.92 6.41
N SER A 58 -11.13 -5.78 7.26
CA SER A 58 -11.08 -7.25 7.11
C SER A 58 -11.50 -7.72 5.72
N TRP A 59 -12.50 -7.08 5.13
CA TRP A 59 -12.98 -7.32 3.77
C TRP A 59 -11.88 -7.24 2.68
N SER A 60 -10.82 -6.44 2.89
CA SER A 60 -9.70 -6.34 1.93
C SER A 60 -8.80 -7.57 1.94
N TYR A 61 -8.70 -8.26 3.09
CA TYR A 61 -8.00 -9.53 3.20
C TYR A 61 -8.81 -10.69 2.59
N ASP A 62 -10.15 -10.61 2.67
CA ASP A 62 -11.02 -11.58 1.97
C ASP A 62 -10.87 -11.47 0.45
N LEU A 63 -10.73 -10.26 -0.09
CA LEU A 63 -10.41 -10.05 -1.51
C LEU A 63 -9.04 -10.63 -1.87
N LEU A 64 -8.04 -10.41 -1.01
CA LEU A 64 -6.68 -10.91 -1.19
C LEU A 64 -6.61 -12.44 -1.25
N GLU A 65 -7.41 -13.15 -0.44
CA GLU A 65 -7.48 -14.62 -0.44
C GLU A 65 -7.90 -15.17 -1.81
N HIS A 66 -8.68 -14.41 -2.58
CA HIS A 66 -9.14 -14.78 -3.93
C HIS A 66 -8.32 -14.16 -5.06
N ALA A 67 -7.30 -13.37 -4.73
CA ALA A 67 -6.53 -12.65 -5.72
C ALA A 67 -5.46 -13.52 -6.39
N THR A 68 -5.16 -13.17 -7.64
CA THR A 68 -3.98 -13.66 -8.35
C THR A 68 -2.82 -12.69 -8.16
N GLY A 69 -1.58 -13.13 -8.43
CA GLY A 69 -0.39 -12.27 -8.34
C GLY A 69 0.56 -12.67 -7.22
N SER A 70 1.37 -11.72 -6.78
CA SER A 70 2.36 -11.93 -5.71
C SER A 70 2.27 -10.83 -4.67
N PHE A 71 2.31 -11.23 -3.40
CA PHE A 71 2.04 -10.33 -2.28
C PHE A 71 3.14 -10.39 -1.23
N ALA A 72 3.35 -9.32 -0.48
CA ALA A 72 4.25 -9.24 0.65
C ALA A 72 3.63 -8.42 1.78
N ALA A 73 3.86 -8.84 3.02
CA ALA A 73 3.54 -8.00 4.17
C ALA A 73 4.51 -6.82 4.23
N THR A 74 4.01 -5.65 4.61
CA THR A 74 4.80 -4.41 4.69
C THR A 74 5.12 -4.05 6.14
N PRO A 75 6.16 -3.23 6.38
CA PRO A 75 6.51 -2.75 7.73
C PRO A 75 5.40 -1.93 8.41
N ASN A 76 4.37 -1.48 7.68
CA ASN A 76 3.27 -0.63 8.18
C ASN A 76 2.02 -1.42 8.59
N GLY A 77 2.12 -2.74 8.65
CA GLY A 77 0.99 -3.61 9.00
C GLY A 77 -0.01 -3.83 7.86
N MET A 78 0.40 -3.57 6.62
CA MET A 78 -0.39 -3.76 5.40
C MET A 78 0.16 -4.91 4.54
N VAL A 79 -0.49 -5.16 3.41
CA VAL A 79 0.00 -6.03 2.34
C VAL A 79 0.26 -5.19 1.09
N MET A 80 1.35 -5.44 0.39
CA MET A 80 1.65 -4.91 -0.94
C MET A 80 1.59 -6.03 -1.97
N GLY A 81 0.97 -5.78 -3.12
CA GLY A 81 0.79 -6.74 -4.20
C GLY A 81 1.29 -6.23 -5.55
N VAL A 82 1.85 -7.13 -6.36
CA VAL A 82 2.16 -6.89 -7.77
C VAL A 82 1.42 -7.95 -8.60
N GLY A 83 0.82 -7.52 -9.70
CA GLY A 83 0.07 -8.37 -10.61
C GLY A 83 -1.27 -8.82 -10.06
N GLY A 84 -2.12 -9.31 -10.97
CA GLY A 84 -3.41 -9.90 -10.67
C GLY A 84 -4.57 -8.90 -10.55
N GLU A 85 -5.77 -9.43 -10.77
CA GLU A 85 -7.00 -8.64 -10.91
C GLU A 85 -7.66 -8.35 -9.56
N LEU A 86 -6.91 -7.83 -8.57
CA LEU A 86 -7.44 -7.64 -7.23
C LEU A 86 -8.54 -6.55 -7.20
N ILE A 87 -8.31 -5.47 -7.96
CA ILE A 87 -9.25 -4.40 -8.31
C ILE A 87 -8.73 -3.81 -9.64
N GLN A 88 -9.61 -3.57 -10.64
CA GLN A 88 -9.22 -2.82 -11.84
C GLN A 88 -8.51 -1.52 -11.40
N GLN A 89 -7.29 -1.30 -11.89
CA GLN A 89 -6.34 -0.23 -11.52
C GLN A 89 -6.84 1.17 -11.93
N THR A 90 -8.08 1.53 -11.61
CA THR A 90 -8.77 2.63 -12.29
C THR A 90 -8.62 4.00 -11.63
N VAL A 91 -7.85 4.16 -10.53
CA VAL A 91 -7.95 5.43 -9.76
C VAL A 91 -6.68 5.96 -9.07
N SER A 92 -5.46 5.60 -9.45
CA SER A 92 -4.29 6.33 -8.91
C SER A 92 -3.11 6.41 -9.87
N ALA A 93 -2.49 7.58 -9.86
CA ALA A 93 -1.36 7.95 -10.70
C ALA A 93 -0.08 7.21 -10.25
N GLN A 94 0.60 6.60 -11.22
CA GLN A 94 2.03 6.27 -11.20
C GLN A 94 2.61 5.28 -10.16
N ALA A 95 1.98 4.90 -9.04
CA ALA A 95 2.55 3.80 -8.20
C ALA A 95 1.60 2.68 -7.81
N GLY A 96 0.30 2.94 -7.65
CA GLY A 96 -0.65 1.89 -7.24
C GLY A 96 -1.88 2.44 -6.56
N THR A 97 -2.76 1.56 -6.12
CA THR A 97 -4.00 1.90 -5.41
C THR A 97 -4.06 1.17 -4.08
N CYS A 98 -4.29 1.88 -2.98
CA CYS A 98 -4.62 1.26 -1.70
C CYS A 98 -6.11 0.96 -1.58
N VAL A 99 -6.40 -0.29 -1.22
CA VAL A 99 -7.73 -0.88 -1.07
C VAL A 99 -7.81 -1.52 0.32
N GLY A 100 -8.42 -0.83 1.27
CA GLY A 100 -8.41 -1.28 2.67
C GLY A 100 -6.97 -1.37 3.20
N ASP A 101 -6.49 -2.55 3.55
CA ASP A 101 -5.09 -2.79 4.00
C ASP A 101 -4.18 -3.37 2.90
N VAL A 102 -4.63 -3.35 1.63
CA VAL A 102 -3.87 -3.89 0.49
C VAL A 102 -3.46 -2.75 -0.45
N PHE A 103 -2.15 -2.52 -0.59
CA PHE A 103 -1.57 -1.67 -1.62
C PHE A 103 -1.31 -2.49 -2.88
N ALA A 104 -2.12 -2.28 -3.92
CA ALA A 104 -1.92 -2.89 -5.24
C ALA A 104 -1.03 -1.99 -6.10
N VAL A 105 0.21 -2.40 -6.34
CA VAL A 105 1.14 -1.71 -7.23
C VAL A 105 0.52 -1.63 -8.63
N ASN A 106 0.64 -0.48 -9.29
CA ASN A 106 0.09 -0.26 -10.64
C ASN A 106 0.89 -1.05 -11.67
N MET A 107 0.65 -2.36 -11.73
CA MET A 107 1.40 -3.30 -12.52
C MET A 107 0.65 -4.62 -12.64
N ASP A 108 0.29 -4.98 -13.86
CA ASP A 108 -0.57 -6.14 -14.13
C ASP A 108 0.26 -7.36 -14.59
N HIS A 109 1.12 -7.18 -15.60
CA HIS A 109 1.88 -8.25 -16.23
C HIS A 109 3.37 -7.88 -16.37
N PRO A 110 4.15 -7.87 -15.28
CA PRO A 110 5.58 -7.59 -15.38
C PRO A 110 6.32 -8.68 -16.17
N PRO A 111 7.29 -8.33 -17.04
CA PRO A 111 7.94 -9.29 -17.94
C PRO A 111 8.64 -10.48 -17.25
N GLY A 112 9.16 -10.27 -16.04
CA GLY A 112 9.79 -11.32 -15.22
C GLY A 112 8.82 -12.05 -14.28
N GLY A 113 7.53 -11.72 -14.34
CA GLY A 113 6.51 -12.22 -13.43
C GLY A 113 6.44 -11.44 -12.10
N ALA A 114 5.27 -11.52 -11.47
CA ALA A 114 4.92 -10.73 -10.29
C ALA A 114 5.87 -10.95 -9.10
N ALA A 115 6.27 -12.20 -8.83
CA ALA A 115 7.13 -12.54 -7.71
C ALA A 115 8.56 -11.98 -7.86
N GLU A 116 9.09 -11.99 -9.08
CA GLU A 116 10.41 -11.43 -9.37
C GLU A 116 10.38 -9.91 -9.20
N GLU A 117 9.34 -9.26 -9.71
CA GLU A 117 9.22 -7.81 -9.69
C GLU A 117 8.95 -7.27 -8.27
N LEU A 118 8.06 -7.91 -7.52
CA LEU A 118 7.84 -7.60 -6.11
C LEU A 118 9.14 -7.72 -5.30
N ARG A 119 9.95 -8.75 -5.58
CA ARG A 119 11.26 -8.92 -4.93
C ARG A 119 12.20 -7.76 -5.27
N LYS A 120 12.23 -7.30 -6.52
CA LYS A 120 13.06 -6.17 -6.93
C LYS A 120 12.66 -4.89 -6.19
N ILE A 121 11.37 -4.56 -6.17
CA ILE A 121 10.83 -3.39 -5.46
C ILE A 121 11.29 -3.39 -3.99
N ILE A 122 11.12 -4.53 -3.30
CA ILE A 122 11.51 -4.67 -1.89
C ILE A 122 13.03 -4.56 -1.70
N GLN A 123 13.83 -5.21 -2.58
CA GLN A 123 15.28 -5.24 -2.42
C GLN A 123 15.96 -3.91 -2.74
N THR A 124 15.43 -3.15 -3.69
CA THR A 124 15.97 -1.83 -4.05
C THR A 124 15.42 -0.72 -3.19
N GLY A 125 14.27 -0.93 -2.53
CA GLY A 125 13.54 0.11 -1.82
C GLY A 125 12.99 1.18 -2.79
N THR A 126 12.69 0.79 -4.03
CA THR A 126 12.32 1.72 -5.10
C THR A 126 10.96 1.34 -5.67
N PRO A 127 9.97 2.25 -5.64
CA PRO A 127 8.67 1.99 -6.23
C PRO A 127 8.79 1.84 -7.76
N ALA A 128 7.89 1.03 -8.31
CA ALA A 128 7.83 0.73 -9.73
C ALA A 128 6.38 0.67 -10.18
N TRP A 129 6.14 0.95 -11.46
CA TRP A 129 4.83 0.83 -12.08
C TRP A 129 4.97 0.39 -13.52
N GLN A 130 3.88 -0.07 -14.11
CA GLN A 130 3.78 -0.41 -15.51
C GLN A 130 2.89 0.62 -16.21
N SER A 131 3.36 1.17 -17.33
CA SER A 131 2.52 1.99 -18.21
C SER A 131 1.66 1.11 -19.11
N ASP A 132 0.63 1.71 -19.72
CA ASP A 132 -0.30 1.04 -20.63
C ASP A 132 0.37 0.35 -21.83
N ASP A 133 1.56 0.80 -22.22
CA ASP A 133 2.38 0.18 -23.28
C ASP A 133 3.15 -1.08 -22.81
N GLY A 134 2.98 -1.48 -21.54
CA GLY A 134 3.60 -2.65 -20.92
C GLY A 134 5.00 -2.40 -20.36
N ASN A 135 5.57 -1.20 -20.51
CA ASN A 135 6.89 -0.88 -19.99
C ASN A 135 6.87 -0.67 -18.47
N VAL A 136 7.85 -1.26 -17.78
CA VAL A 136 8.06 -1.05 -16.34
C VAL A 136 8.97 0.14 -16.11
N HIS A 137 8.50 1.08 -15.31
CA HIS A 137 9.21 2.28 -14.88
C HIS A 137 9.54 2.19 -13.40
N ARG A 138 10.59 2.90 -12.99
CA ARG A 138 10.99 3.04 -11.57
C ARG A 138 11.33 4.48 -11.29
N ASN A 139 10.95 4.96 -10.11
CA ASN A 139 11.37 6.27 -9.63
C ASN A 139 12.49 6.08 -8.60
N VAL A 140 13.75 6.17 -9.05
CA VAL A 140 14.94 5.95 -8.20
C VAL A 140 15.16 7.04 -7.15
N ASP A 141 14.50 8.18 -7.30
CA ASP A 141 14.57 9.31 -6.38
C ASP A 141 13.46 9.25 -5.31
N LEU A 142 12.49 8.34 -5.46
CA LEU A 142 11.41 8.11 -4.52
C LEU A 142 11.70 6.87 -3.66
N ASP A 143 11.62 7.03 -2.34
CA ASP A 143 11.76 5.91 -1.40
C ASP A 143 10.45 5.13 -1.30
N LEU A 144 10.53 3.80 -1.42
CA LEU A 144 9.38 2.91 -1.20
C LEU A 144 8.73 3.13 0.17
N ASP A 145 9.52 3.44 1.20
CA ASP A 145 9.00 3.68 2.54
C ASP A 145 8.12 4.94 2.61
N ARG A 146 8.41 5.96 1.79
CA ARG A 146 7.57 7.16 1.65
C ARG A 146 6.22 6.78 1.05
N VAL A 147 6.24 5.95 0.00
CA VAL A 147 5.01 5.44 -0.63
C VAL A 147 4.21 4.60 0.37
N LEU A 148 4.83 3.65 1.06
CA LEU A 148 4.12 2.80 2.02
C LEU A 148 3.50 3.59 3.19
N HIS A 149 4.13 4.68 3.64
CA HIS A 149 3.51 5.60 4.60
C HIS A 149 2.28 6.30 4.04
N HIS A 150 2.38 6.80 2.80
CA HIS A 150 1.26 7.44 2.11
C HIS A 150 0.07 6.48 2.00
N GLU A 151 0.33 5.24 1.56
CA GLU A 151 -0.71 4.21 1.43
C GLU A 151 -1.29 3.77 2.78
N GLU A 152 -0.50 3.76 3.86
CA GLU A 152 -1.01 3.49 5.21
C GLU A 152 -2.04 4.52 5.65
N ARG A 153 -1.89 5.79 5.26
CA ARG A 153 -2.90 6.81 5.54
C ARG A 153 -4.18 6.56 4.77
N HIS A 154 -4.09 6.14 3.50
CA HIS A 154 -5.28 5.70 2.77
C HIS A 154 -5.95 4.52 3.44
N SER A 155 -5.17 3.56 3.97
CA SER A 155 -5.72 2.46 4.75
C SER A 155 -6.47 2.91 6.01
N GLN A 156 -5.96 3.94 6.70
CA GLN A 156 -6.69 4.56 7.82
C GLN A 156 -7.98 5.23 7.37
N GLN A 157 -7.98 5.91 6.23
CA GLN A 157 -9.18 6.56 5.67
C GLN A 157 -10.26 5.52 5.31
N TRP A 158 -9.87 4.37 4.75
CA TRP A 158 -10.75 3.22 4.52
C TRP A 158 -11.39 2.72 5.81
N ALA A 159 -10.59 2.51 6.86
CA ALA A 159 -11.09 2.04 8.15
C ALA A 159 -12.07 3.03 8.81
N GLN A 160 -11.85 4.34 8.65
CA GLN A 160 -12.71 5.38 9.21
C GLN A 160 -14.03 5.56 8.44
N LYS A 161 -14.00 5.48 7.11
CA LYS A 161 -15.17 5.73 6.25
C LYS A 161 -16.01 4.47 6.02
N GLY A 162 -15.37 3.29 6.02
CA GLY A 162 -15.97 2.01 5.67
C GLY A 162 -16.15 1.82 4.16
N PHE A 163 -16.13 0.56 3.72
CA PHE A 163 -16.14 0.14 2.31
C PHE A 163 -17.18 0.87 1.44
N LEU A 164 -18.44 0.90 1.88
CA LEU A 164 -19.56 1.46 1.10
C LEU A 164 -19.47 2.97 0.90
N LYS A 165 -19.10 3.74 1.93
CA LYS A 165 -18.96 5.20 1.80
C LYS A 165 -17.71 5.58 1.03
N PHE A 166 -16.62 4.83 1.18
CA PHE A 166 -15.41 5.12 0.43
C PHE A 166 -15.60 4.78 -1.05
N VAL A 167 -16.17 3.63 -1.42
CA VAL A 167 -16.52 3.34 -2.83
C VAL A 167 -17.44 4.43 -3.39
N GLN A 168 -18.44 4.89 -2.62
CA GLN A 168 -19.28 6.02 -3.06
C GLN A 168 -18.49 7.32 -3.24
N GLU A 169 -17.65 7.72 -2.29
CA GLU A 169 -16.93 9.01 -2.33
C GLU A 169 -15.70 8.99 -3.27
N TYR A 170 -15.08 7.84 -3.49
CA TYR A 170 -13.87 7.63 -4.28
C TYR A 170 -14.17 7.45 -5.78
N PHE A 171 -15.30 6.81 -6.12
CA PHE A 171 -15.78 6.70 -7.51
C PHE A 171 -16.74 7.83 -7.92
N THR A 172 -17.02 8.79 -7.03
CA THR A 172 -17.71 10.03 -7.40
C THR A 172 -16.67 11.02 -7.95
N PRO A 173 -16.77 11.45 -9.22
CA PRO A 173 -15.86 12.45 -9.77
C PRO A 173 -16.00 13.75 -8.98
N THR A 174 -14.99 14.09 -8.18
CA THR A 174 -14.91 15.43 -7.60
C THR A 174 -14.32 16.33 -8.68
N GLY A 175 -15.05 17.34 -9.14
CA GLY A 175 -14.56 18.33 -10.10
C GLY A 175 -13.49 19.27 -9.51
N ALA A 176 -12.72 18.81 -8.53
CA ALA A 176 -11.68 19.56 -7.82
C ALA A 176 -10.32 19.23 -8.44
N GLU A 177 -9.44 20.24 -8.57
CA GLU A 177 -8.10 20.10 -9.15
C GLU A 177 -7.18 19.16 -8.34
N HIS A 178 -7.48 18.90 -7.06
CA HIS A 178 -6.83 17.88 -6.22
C HIS A 178 -7.89 17.16 -5.39
N ASN A 179 -7.84 15.83 -5.36
CA ASN A 179 -8.75 15.00 -4.57
C ASN A 179 -8.44 15.18 -3.06
N PRO A 180 -9.43 15.53 -2.19
CA PRO A 180 -9.21 15.71 -0.75
C PRO A 180 -8.60 14.49 -0.02
N PHE A 181 -8.72 13.29 -0.60
CA PHE A 181 -8.11 12.07 -0.08
C PHE A 181 -6.57 12.10 -0.20
N GLU A 182 -6.07 12.55 -1.35
CA GLU A 182 -4.64 12.69 -1.67
C GLU A 182 -4.00 13.76 -0.77
N THR A 183 -4.61 14.94 -0.66
CA THR A 183 -4.09 16.04 0.18
C THR A 183 -4.02 15.65 1.66
N ASN A 184 -5.00 14.87 2.16
CA ASN A 184 -4.96 14.36 3.54
C ASN A 184 -3.99 13.18 3.72
N ALA A 185 -3.60 12.50 2.64
CA ALA A 185 -2.55 11.47 2.63
C ALA A 185 -1.13 12.04 2.48
N GLY A 186 -0.98 13.37 2.38
CA GLY A 186 0.32 14.07 2.31
C GLY A 186 0.68 14.61 0.94
N ALA A 187 -0.15 14.41 -0.06
CA ALA A 187 0.10 14.84 -1.42
C ALA A 187 -0.35 16.29 -1.63
N GLY A 188 0.56 17.24 -1.38
CA GLY A 188 0.50 18.53 -2.08
C GLY A 188 0.81 18.41 -3.58
N ASP A 189 1.39 17.27 -3.99
CA ASP A 189 1.94 16.96 -5.31
C ASP A 189 1.60 15.55 -5.82
N GLY A 190 0.75 14.79 -5.12
CA GLY A 190 0.45 13.39 -5.43
C GLY A 190 1.37 12.35 -4.77
N GLY A 191 2.41 12.73 -4.02
CA GLY A 191 3.30 11.78 -3.33
C GLY A 191 4.30 11.05 -4.26
N TYR A 192 4.34 11.42 -5.55
CA TYR A 192 5.10 10.72 -6.60
C TYR A 192 6.15 11.60 -7.30
N HIS A 193 6.38 12.81 -6.81
CA HIS A 193 7.34 13.78 -7.36
C HIS A 193 8.53 14.03 -6.43
#